data_AF-A0A9C7GBX4-F1
#
_entry.id   AF-A0A9C7GBX4-F1
#
_cell.length_a   1.000
_cell.length_b   1.000
_cell.length_c   1.000
_cell.angle_alpha   90.00
_cell.angle_beta   90.00
_cell.angle_gamma   90.00
#
_symmetry.space_group_name_H-M   'P 1'
#
loop_
_entity.id
_entity.type
_entity.pdbx_description
1 polymer ?
#
loop_
_entity_poly.entity_id
_entity_poly.type
_entity_poly.pdbx_seq_one_letter_code
_entity_poly.pdbx_strand_id
1 'polypeptide(L)' 'MQENQMKFFQIAMKYLPEAEQQLKQAGIELSMDTIQPLMSLFTKVMNEAYELGKSEALAKEE' A
#
# COMPACT_ATOMS: atom_id res chain seq x y z
N MET A 1 5.07 14.07 4.03
CA MET A 1 4.28 13.29 3.04
C MET A 1 5.16 12.46 2.10
N GLN A 2 6.12 13.03 1.36
CA GLN A 2 7.00 12.25 0.47
C GLN A 2 7.84 11.16 1.17
N GLU A 3 8.38 11.43 2.36
CA GLU A 3 9.14 10.40 3.13
C GLU A 3 8.28 9.20 3.54
N ASN A 4 7.01 9.42 3.87
CA ASN A 4 6.09 8.35 4.22
C ASN A 4 5.73 7.51 3.00
N GLN A 5 5.57 8.14 1.82
CA GLN A 5 5.32 7.42 0.57
C GLN A 5 6.44 6.43 0.23
N MET A 6 7.71 6.82 0.43
CA MET A 6 8.83 5.92 0.15
C MET A 6 8.89 4.75 1.14
N LYS A 7 8.60 4.98 2.42
CA LYS A 7 8.48 3.92 3.43
C LYS A 7 7.32 2.97 3.12
N PHE A 8 6.17 3.51 2.73
CA PHE A 8 5.01 2.73 2.34
C PHE A 8 5.29 1.85 1.11
N PHE A 9 5.99 2.38 0.12
CA PHE A 9 6.42 1.60 -1.04
C PHE A 9 7.36 0.46 -0.64
N GLN A 10 8.32 0.69 0.26
CA GLN A 10 9.19 -0.36 0.79
C GLN A 10 8.40 -1.47 1.50
N ILE A 11 7.39 -1.10 2.30
CA ILE A 11 6.48 -2.06 2.94
C ILE A 11 5.72 -2.86 1.86
N ALA A 12 5.17 -2.19 0.85
CA ALA A 12 4.45 -2.82 -0.26
C ALA A 12 5.30 -3.88 -0.97
N MET A 13 6.53 -3.52 -1.33
CA MET A 13 7.45 -4.39 -2.06
C MET A 13 7.79 -5.67 -1.29
N LYS A 14 7.73 -5.65 0.05
CA LYS A 14 7.92 -6.85 0.87
C LYS A 14 6.80 -7.88 0.68
N TYR A 15 5.58 -7.42 0.47
CA TYR A 15 4.40 -8.28 0.32
C TYR A 15 4.00 -8.53 -1.13
N LEU A 16 4.58 -7.78 -2.07
CA LEU A 16 4.32 -7.93 -3.50
C LEU A 16 4.50 -9.39 -4.00
N PRO A 17 5.56 -10.14 -3.63
CA PRO A 17 5.71 -11.52 -4.08
C PRO A 17 4.61 -12.46 -3.58
N GLU A 18 4.08 -12.22 -2.38
CA GLU A 18 2.98 -13.01 -1.82
C GLU A 18 1.69 -12.75 -2.58
N ALA A 19 1.39 -11.47 -2.87
CA ALA A 19 0.25 -11.09 -3.69
C ALA A 19 0.35 -11.66 -5.11
N GLU A 20 1.54 -11.61 -5.72
CA GLU A 20 1.80 -12.19 -7.04
C GLU A 20 1.52 -13.70 -7.05
N GLN A 21 1.96 -14.43 -6.02
CA GLN A 21 1.70 -15.87 -5.91
C GLN A 21 0.20 -16.18 -5.79
N GLN A 22 -0.55 -15.42 -4.98
CA GLN A 22 -1.99 -15.60 -4.82
C GLN A 22 -2.75 -15.29 -6.11
N LEU A 23 -2.38 -14.22 -6.82
CA LEU A 23 -3.00 -13.84 -8.08
C LEU A 23 -2.72 -14.87 -9.18
N LYS A 24 -1.49 -15.40 -9.25
CA LYS A 24 -1.14 -16.48 -10.17
C LYS A 24 -1.96 -17.74 -9.92
N GLN A 25 -2.22 -18.10 -8.66
CA GLN A 25 -3.11 -19.23 -8.31
C GLN A 25 -4.56 -18.98 -8.75
N ALA A 26 -5.02 -17.73 -8.75
CA ALA A 26 -6.32 -17.34 -9.27
C ALA A 26 -6.37 -17.23 -10.81
N GLY A 27 -5.27 -17.55 -11.51
CA GLY A 27 -5.17 -17.41 -12.96
C GLY A 27 -5.02 -15.96 -13.45
N ILE A 28 -4.70 -15.03 -12.55
CA ILE A 28 -4.47 -13.62 -12.86
C ILE A 28 -2.97 -13.39 -12.97
N GLU A 29 -2.51 -13.01 -14.16
CA GLU A 29 -1.11 -12.71 -14.39
C GLU A 29 -0.83 -11.24 -14.08
N LEU A 30 0.11 -11.02 -13.15
CA LEU A 30 0.49 -9.67 -12.72
C LEU A 30 1.47 -9.10 -13.76
N SER A 31 1.05 -8.05 -14.46
CA SER A 31 1.93 -7.32 -15.38
C SER A 31 2.27 -5.95 -14.81
N MET A 32 3.43 -5.39 -15.20
CA MET A 32 3.80 -4.04 -14.76
C MET A 32 2.79 -2.97 -15.21
N ASP A 33 2.12 -3.17 -16.35
CA ASP A 33 1.08 -2.26 -16.86
C ASP A 33 -0.20 -2.31 -16.02
N THR A 34 -0.57 -3.49 -15.51
CA THR A 34 -1.77 -3.66 -14.67
C THR A 34 -1.52 -3.24 -13.23
N ILE A 35 -0.28 -3.35 -12.75
CA ILE A 35 0.07 -3.02 -11.37
C ILE A 35 0.24 -1.51 -11.13
N GLN A 36 0.64 -0.74 -12.14
CA GLN A 36 0.87 0.69 -12.00
C GLN A 36 -0.38 1.47 -11.47
N PRO A 37 -1.59 1.31 -12.04
CA PRO A 37 -2.79 1.96 -11.50
C PRO A 37 -3.15 1.46 -10.11
N LEU A 38 -2.93 0.17 -9.83
CA LEU A 38 -3.17 -0.42 -8.51
C LEU A 38 -2.24 0.18 -7.44
N MET A 39 -0.95 0.36 -7.76
CA MET A 39 0.03 0.96 -6.86
C MET A 39 -0.30 2.42 -6.53
N SER A 40 -0.84 3.18 -7.50
CA SER A 40 -1.32 4.54 -7.25
C SER A 40 -2.48 4.55 -6.25
N LEU A 41 -3.48 3.68 -6.45
CA LEU A 41 -4.62 3.54 -5.52
C LEU A 41 -4.15 3.07 -4.14
N PHE A 42 -3.29 2.07 -4.09
CA PHE A 42 -2.72 1.53 -2.85
C PHE A 42 -2.01 2.61 -2.03
N THR A 43 -1.22 3.46 -2.68
CA THR A 43 -0.53 4.58 -2.01
C THR A 43 -1.52 5.59 -1.42
N LYS A 44 -2.65 5.87 -2.10
CA LYS A 44 -3.70 6.73 -1.55
C LYS A 44 -4.33 6.14 -0.30
N VAL A 45 -4.74 4.87 -0.36
CA VAL A 45 -5.36 4.15 0.77
C VAL A 45 -4.43 4.13 1.98
N MET A 46 -3.13 3.85 1.79
CA MET A 46 -2.17 3.88 2.90
C MET A 46 -1.98 5.27 3.50
N ASN A 47 -1.99 6.33 2.69
CA ASN A 47 -1.89 7.69 3.21
C ASN A 47 -3.11 8.03 4.06
N GLU A 48 -4.32 7.69 3.61
CA GLU A 48 -5.54 7.92 4.39
C GLU A 48 -5.53 7.12 5.70
N ALA A 49 -5.13 5.84 5.66
CA ALA A 49 -5.01 5.02 6.86
C ALA A 49 -3.97 5.56 7.86
N TYR A 50 -2.84 6.08 7.36
CA TYR A 50 -1.82 6.72 8.19
C TYR A 50 -2.32 7.99 8.87
N GLU A 51 -2.97 8.89 8.12
CA GLU A 51 -3.51 10.13 8.69
C GLU A 51 -4.64 9.84 9.69
N LEU A 52 -5.48 8.83 9.44
CA LEU A 52 -6.46 8.35 10.40
C LEU A 52 -5.79 7.91 11.71
N GLY A 53 -4.81 7.00 11.64
CA GLY A 53 -4.11 6.52 12.82
C GLY A 53 -3.36 7.63 13.58
N LYS A 54 -2.79 8.60 12.86
CA LYS A 54 -2.15 9.78 13.45
C LYS A 54 -3.18 10.67 14.16
N SER A 55 -4.34 10.91 13.56
CA SER A 55 -5.42 11.70 14.17
C SER A 55 -5.94 11.03 15.44
N GLU A 56 -6.14 9.71 15.43
CA GLU A 56 -6.59 8.95 16.60
C GLU A 56 -5.54 8.95 17.72
N ALA A 57 -4.25 8.90 17.39
CA ALA A 57 -3.17 8.97 18.38
C ALA A 57 -3.16 10.34 19.08
N LEU A 58 -3.25 11.43 18.31
CA LEU A 58 -3.31 12.79 18.87
C LEU A 58 -4.57 13.01 19.72
N ALA A 59 -5.72 12.48 19.29
CA ALA A 59 -6.97 12.58 20.05
C ALA A 59 -7.00 11.75 21.34
N LYS A 60 -6.06 10.81 21.53
CA LYS A 60 -5.90 10.02 22.76
C LYS A 60 -4.91 10.64 23.75
N GLU A 61 -4.15 11.64 23.34
CA GLU A 61 -3.22 12.39 24.19
C GLU A 61 -3.87 13.62 24.85
N GLU A 62 -5.10 13.98 24.45
CA GLU A 62 -5.97 15.00 25.07
C GLU A 62 -6.97 14.39 26.07
#